data_AF-A0A7C8YBX7-F1
#
_entry.id   AF-A0A7C8YBX7-F1
#
_cell.length_a   1.000
_cell.length_b   1.000
_cell.length_c   1.000
_cell.angle_alpha   90.00
_cell.angle_beta   90.00
_cell.angle_gamma   90.00
#
_symmetry.space_group_name_H-M   'P 1'
#
loop_
_entity.id
_entity.type
_entity.pdbx_description
1 polymer ?
#
loop_
_entity_poly.entity_id
_entity_poly.type
_entity_poly.pdbx_seq_one_letter_code
_entity_poly.pdbx_strand_id
1 'polypeptide(L)'
;MKLYWINIQCRRLRGEMGIRKKRRVPLQPVLHTGDFRFNDEMARTFAMQDCCIHTLILDTTYCNPQYNFPKQESVVQFVIEAIQAESFNQKTLFLIGSYTIGKERLFLEVAHVLRKKIYVTAAKLRLLECLELSVEDMQWLTSNEHESHIHVVPMWTIASFKRLKQLSHQYSERFSLIVAFSPTGWAFSKGKKSAGRRWQQGTIIRYEVPYSEHCSFEELKEFVKLISAVEIIPSVNNEGAESRNDMLALLLS
;
A
#
# COMPACT_ATOMS: atom_id res chain seq x y z
N MET A 1 -2.34 10.43 -3.56
CA MET A 1 -1.52 9.69 -4.56
C MET A 1 -2.45 9.14 -5.65
N LYS A 2 -2.71 9.93 -6.70
CA LYS A 2 -3.32 9.40 -7.93
C LYS A 2 -2.26 8.48 -8.53
N LEU A 3 -2.38 7.18 -8.30
CA LEU A 3 -1.59 6.19 -9.01
C LEU A 3 -1.76 6.52 -10.50
N TYR A 4 -0.63 6.81 -11.14
CA TYR A 4 -0.52 6.99 -12.57
C TYR A 4 -1.05 5.73 -13.25
N TRP A 5 -2.35 5.70 -13.49
CA TRP A 5 -2.93 4.76 -14.42
C TRP A 5 -2.25 5.04 -15.73
N ILE A 6 -1.43 4.09 -16.16
CA ILE A 6 -0.96 3.95 -17.54
C ILE A 6 -2.12 4.39 -18.41
N ASN A 7 -1.92 5.47 -19.16
CA ASN A 7 -2.79 5.91 -20.22
C ASN A 7 -3.35 4.66 -20.91
N ILE A 8 -4.60 4.29 -20.64
CA ILE A 8 -5.33 3.37 -21.49
C ILE A 8 -5.61 4.18 -22.76
N GLN A 9 -4.57 4.35 -23.57
CA GLN A 9 -4.68 4.89 -24.90
C GLN A 9 -5.30 3.79 -25.76
N CYS A 10 -6.63 3.66 -25.67
CA CYS A 10 -7.40 3.22 -26.82
C CYS A 10 -7.32 4.32 -27.90
N ARG A 11 -6.16 4.48 -28.54
CA ARG A 11 -6.00 5.37 -29.69
C ARG A 11 -6.76 4.78 -30.88
N ARG A 12 -7.98 5.27 -31.12
CA ARG A 12 -8.66 5.12 -32.41
C ARG A 12 -8.00 6.07 -33.41
N LEU A 13 -6.97 5.59 -34.11
CA LEU A 13 -6.32 6.35 -35.19
C LEU A 13 -7.30 6.52 -36.36
N ARG A 14 -7.93 7.70 -36.46
CA ARG A 14 -8.54 8.19 -37.71
C ARG A 14 -7.43 8.75 -38.58
N GLY A 15 -7.19 8.11 -39.73
CA GLY A 15 -6.28 8.59 -40.75
C GLY A 15 -6.78 8.12 -42.11
N GLU A 16 -7.30 9.08 -42.89
CA GLU A 16 -7.64 8.93 -44.29
C GLU A 16 -6.36 8.79 -45.13
N MET A 17 -6.44 7.92 -46.14
CA MET A 17 -5.77 7.91 -47.45
C MET A 17 -5.21 6.54 -47.84
N GLY A 18 -5.59 6.15 -49.05
CA GLY A 18 -5.53 4.80 -49.58
C GLY A 18 -4.12 4.27 -49.83
N ILE A 19 -3.79 3.16 -49.16
CA ILE A 19 -2.79 2.17 -49.58
C ILE A 19 -3.32 0.79 -49.17
N ARG A 20 -3.16 -0.21 -50.05
CA ARG A 20 -3.60 -1.63 -49.96
C ARG A 20 -3.91 -2.13 -48.53
N LYS A 21 -5.16 -2.53 -48.28
CA LYS A 21 -5.65 -3.15 -47.04
C LYS A 21 -4.95 -4.50 -46.76
N LYS A 22 -3.76 -4.49 -46.15
CA LYS A 22 -3.40 -5.59 -45.24
C LYS A 22 -4.44 -5.56 -44.12
N ARG A 23 -5.17 -6.66 -43.90
CA ARG A 23 -6.09 -6.80 -42.77
C ARG A 23 -5.33 -6.41 -41.50
N ARG A 24 -5.60 -5.23 -40.94
CA ARG A 24 -5.09 -4.85 -39.62
C ARG A 24 -5.77 -5.77 -38.62
N VAL A 25 -5.01 -6.69 -38.04
CA VAL A 25 -5.49 -7.46 -36.89
C VAL A 25 -5.84 -6.44 -35.80
N PRO A 26 -7.06 -6.46 -35.24
CA PRO A 26 -7.39 -5.57 -34.13
C PRO A 26 -6.38 -5.79 -33.00
N LEU A 27 -5.81 -4.70 -32.46
CA LEU A 27 -4.99 -4.81 -31.26
C LEU A 27 -5.90 -5.26 -30.11
N GLN A 28 -5.54 -6.39 -29.50
CA GLN A 28 -6.22 -6.91 -28.32
C GLN A 28 -5.82 -6.05 -27.10
N PRO A 29 -6.78 -5.47 -26.35
CA PRO A 29 -6.45 -4.66 -25.19
C PRO A 29 -5.76 -5.49 -24.10
N VAL A 30 -4.62 -5.00 -23.60
CA VAL A 30 -3.85 -5.64 -22.52
C VAL A 30 -3.84 -4.72 -21.31
N LEU A 31 -4.22 -5.23 -20.15
CA LEU A 31 -4.04 -4.57 -18.86
C LEU A 31 -2.86 -5.22 -18.14
N HIS A 32 -1.86 -4.43 -17.79
CA HIS A 32 -0.77 -4.86 -16.94
C HIS A 32 -0.90 -4.13 -15.60
N THR A 33 -1.08 -4.86 -14.50
CA THR A 33 -1.31 -4.24 -13.20
C THR A 33 -0.04 -3.63 -12.61
N GLY A 34 1.12 -4.24 -12.89
CA GLY A 34 2.31 -4.02 -12.07
C GLY A 34 2.00 -4.44 -10.63
N ASP A 35 2.76 -3.96 -9.65
CA ASP A 35 2.42 -4.13 -8.24
C ASP A 35 1.21 -3.25 -7.91
N PHE A 36 0.14 -3.85 -7.36
CA PHE A 36 -1.07 -3.11 -7.06
C PHE A 36 -1.87 -3.73 -5.91
N ARG A 37 -2.69 -2.89 -5.28
CA ARG A 37 -3.74 -3.32 -4.37
C ARG A 37 -5.09 -2.80 -4.83
N PHE A 38 -5.98 -3.73 -5.15
CA PHE A 38 -7.34 -3.46 -5.58
C PHE A 38 -8.14 -2.76 -4.48
N ASN A 39 -8.99 -1.81 -4.87
CA ASN A 39 -9.84 -1.06 -3.95
C ASN A 39 -11.13 -0.60 -4.65
N ASP A 40 -12.06 -0.05 -3.87
CA ASP A 40 -13.40 0.31 -4.34
C ASP A 40 -13.39 1.44 -5.40
N GLU A 41 -12.39 2.32 -5.41
CA GLU A 41 -12.25 3.37 -6.44
C GLU A 41 -11.86 2.75 -7.80
N MET A 42 -10.94 1.79 -7.79
CA MET A 42 -10.61 1.00 -8.98
C MET A 42 -11.84 0.24 -9.47
N ALA A 43 -12.59 -0.37 -8.55
CA ALA A 43 -13.80 -1.12 -8.89
C ALA A 43 -14.80 -0.26 -9.67
N ARG A 44 -15.08 0.95 -9.19
CA ARG A 44 -15.95 1.92 -9.88
C ARG A 44 -15.39 2.35 -11.23
N THR A 45 -14.09 2.61 -11.30
CA THR A 45 -13.43 3.05 -12.54
C THR A 45 -13.56 1.99 -13.63
N PHE A 46 -13.25 0.73 -13.32
CA PHE A 46 -13.37 -0.37 -14.27
C PHE A 46 -14.82 -0.74 -14.60
N ALA A 47 -15.74 -0.63 -13.64
CA ALA A 47 -17.17 -0.88 -13.87
C ALA A 47 -17.80 0.13 -14.85
N MET A 48 -17.27 1.36 -14.93
CA MET A 48 -17.72 2.38 -15.87
C MET A 48 -17.02 2.30 -17.24
N GLN A 49 -16.08 1.38 -17.42
CA GLN A 49 -15.25 1.31 -18.61
C GLN A 49 -15.85 0.36 -19.64
N ASP A 50 -16.23 0.88 -20.80
CA ASP A 50 -16.80 0.11 -21.92
C ASP A 50 -15.76 -0.69 -22.73
N CYS A 51 -14.63 -1.08 -22.13
CA CYS A 51 -13.60 -1.85 -22.82
C CYS A 51 -13.51 -3.29 -22.31
N CYS A 52 -13.55 -4.24 -23.23
CA CYS A 52 -13.21 -5.63 -22.94
C CYS A 52 -11.69 -5.78 -22.92
N ILE A 53 -11.14 -6.12 -21.76
CA ILE A 53 -9.72 -6.43 -21.60
C ILE A 53 -9.51 -7.86 -22.11
N HIS A 54 -8.63 -8.03 -23.10
CA HIS A 54 -8.33 -9.35 -23.63
C HIS A 54 -7.34 -10.08 -22.72
N THR A 55 -6.18 -9.47 -22.46
CA THR A 55 -5.12 -10.09 -21.65
C THR A 55 -4.89 -9.28 -20.38
N LEU A 56 -4.89 -9.94 -19.23
CA LEU A 56 -4.57 -9.37 -17.93
C LEU A 56 -3.23 -9.93 -17.44
N ILE A 57 -2.21 -9.09 -17.38
CA ILE A 57 -0.94 -9.40 -16.71
C ILE A 57 -1.09 -8.97 -15.25
N LEU A 58 -1.21 -9.96 -14.36
CA LEU A 58 -1.68 -9.80 -12.98
C LEU A 58 -0.53 -9.99 -11.98
N ASP A 59 -0.39 -9.04 -11.05
CA ASP A 59 0.40 -9.24 -9.83
C ASP A 59 -0.20 -10.34 -8.96
N THR A 60 0.55 -11.44 -8.87
CA THR A 60 0.21 -12.65 -8.14
C THR A 60 1.06 -12.84 -6.89
N THR A 61 1.63 -11.76 -6.34
CA THR A 61 2.49 -11.78 -5.13
C THR A 61 1.88 -12.58 -3.99
N TYR A 62 0.59 -12.42 -3.73
CA TYR A 62 -0.15 -13.13 -2.68
C TYR A 62 -1.27 -14.03 -3.23
N CYS A 63 -1.06 -14.66 -4.39
CA CYS A 63 -2.00 -15.62 -4.98
C CYS A 63 -2.04 -16.96 -4.23
N ASN A 64 -2.47 -16.94 -2.96
CA ASN A 64 -2.70 -18.13 -2.14
C ASN A 64 -3.75 -17.81 -1.05
N PRO A 65 -4.76 -18.68 -0.83
CA PRO A 65 -5.82 -18.47 0.18
C PRO A 65 -5.32 -18.18 1.60
N GLN A 66 -4.10 -18.57 1.96
CA GLN A 66 -3.52 -18.26 3.27
C GLN A 66 -3.25 -16.75 3.47
N TYR A 67 -3.15 -15.97 2.40
CA TYR A 67 -2.88 -14.53 2.44
C TYR A 67 -4.16 -13.72 2.34
N ASN A 68 -4.87 -13.65 3.46
CA ASN A 68 -6.08 -12.84 3.59
C ASN A 68 -5.92 -11.84 4.74
N PHE A 69 -5.42 -10.65 4.42
CA PHE A 69 -5.19 -9.56 5.36
C PHE A 69 -6.30 -8.50 5.30
N PRO A 70 -6.49 -7.69 6.37
CA PRO A 70 -7.54 -6.69 6.41
C PRO A 70 -7.40 -5.61 5.33
N LYS A 71 -8.51 -4.96 5.00
CA LYS A 71 -8.56 -3.75 4.16
C LYS A 71 -7.62 -2.66 4.73
N GLN A 72 -6.99 -1.87 3.85
CA GLN A 72 -6.07 -0.81 4.27
C GLN A 72 -6.74 0.16 5.25
N GLU A 73 -8.00 0.51 5.02
CA GLU A 73 -8.81 1.41 5.83
C GLU A 73 -8.94 0.90 7.27
N SER A 74 -9.17 -0.40 7.46
CA SER A 74 -9.26 -1.00 8.80
C SER A 74 -7.93 -0.94 9.55
N VAL A 75 -6.81 -1.11 8.84
CA VAL A 75 -5.47 -1.03 9.46
C VAL A 75 -5.10 0.41 9.79
N VAL A 76 -5.43 1.36 8.91
CA VAL A 76 -5.26 2.80 9.16
C VAL A 76 -6.05 3.22 10.39
N GLN A 77 -7.32 2.81 10.46
CA GLN A 77 -8.19 3.11 11.61
C GLN A 77 -7.62 2.56 12.91
N PHE A 78 -7.13 1.31 12.90
CA PHE A 78 -6.45 0.73 14.07
C PHE A 78 -5.22 1.55 14.51
N VAL A 79 -4.39 2.04 13.57
CA VAL A 79 -3.23 2.88 13.89
C VAL A 79 -3.66 4.21 14.50
N ILE A 80 -4.70 4.85 13.95
CA ILE A 80 -5.26 6.11 14.46
C ILE A 80 -5.75 5.92 15.91
N GLU A 81 -6.54 4.88 16.16
CA GLU A 81 -7.08 4.56 17.49
C GLU A 81 -5.95 4.28 18.50
N ALA A 82 -4.92 3.52 18.09
CA ALA A 82 -3.76 3.26 18.93
C ALA A 82 -2.97 4.54 19.26
N ILE A 83 -2.85 5.48 18.30
CA ILE A 83 -2.22 6.79 18.55
C ILE A 83 -3.05 7.59 19.54
N GLN A 84 -4.37 7.66 19.34
CA GLN A 84 -5.28 8.39 20.24
C GLN A 84 -5.25 7.82 21.66
N ALA A 85 -5.26 6.49 21.79
CA ALA A 85 -5.24 5.79 23.08
C ALA A 85 -3.98 6.05 23.89
N GLU A 86 -2.84 6.34 23.25
CA GLU A 86 -1.56 6.63 23.93
C GLU A 86 -1.24 8.14 23.97
N SER A 87 -2.10 8.98 23.36
CA SER A 87 -1.92 10.44 23.29
C SER A 87 -2.28 11.17 24.59
N PHE A 88 -2.82 10.49 25.60
CA PHE A 88 -3.00 11.08 26.94
C PHE A 88 -1.66 11.48 27.56
N ASN A 89 -0.59 10.74 27.25
CA ASN A 89 0.77 11.12 27.60
C ASN A 89 1.33 12.06 26.52
N GLN A 90 1.45 13.35 26.86
CA GLN A 90 1.99 14.37 25.97
C GLN A 90 3.47 14.15 25.62
N LYS A 91 4.18 13.29 26.36
CA LYS A 91 5.56 12.89 26.12
C LYS A 91 5.66 11.55 25.36
N THR A 92 4.66 11.19 24.56
CA THR A 92 4.70 10.03 23.67
C THR A 92 5.22 10.42 22.27
N LEU A 93 6.22 9.68 21.79
CA LEU A 93 6.68 9.72 20.40
C LEU A 93 6.09 8.53 19.63
N PHE A 94 5.39 8.83 18.53
CA PHE A 94 4.85 7.84 17.61
C PHE A 94 5.77 7.67 16.41
N LEU A 95 6.13 6.44 16.07
CA LEU A 95 6.98 6.12 14.93
C LEU A 95 6.20 5.27 13.95
N ILE A 96 6.06 5.72 12.70
CA ILE A 96 5.46 4.94 11.62
C ILE A 96 6.58 4.51 10.68
N GLY A 97 6.81 3.21 10.56
CA GLY A 97 7.79 2.71 9.61
C GLY A 97 7.33 2.92 8.17
N SER A 98 8.23 3.34 7.28
CA SER A 98 8.02 3.34 5.83
C SER A 98 9.28 2.88 5.08
N TYR A 99 9.10 2.51 3.81
CA TYR A 99 10.20 2.30 2.86
C TYR A 99 10.63 3.66 2.27
N THR A 100 11.45 3.63 1.22
CA THR A 100 11.83 4.85 0.48
C THR A 100 10.60 5.50 -0.15
N ILE A 101 9.84 4.72 -0.93
CA ILE A 101 8.51 5.03 -1.47
C ILE A 101 7.57 3.93 -1.00
N GLY A 102 6.35 4.27 -0.64
CA GLY A 102 5.32 3.37 -0.14
C GLY A 102 4.83 3.76 1.25
N LYS A 103 3.57 3.41 1.51
CA LYS A 103 2.82 3.62 2.75
C LYS A 103 2.48 5.08 3.05
N GLU A 104 2.58 5.95 2.05
CA GLU A 104 2.18 7.36 2.13
C GLU A 104 0.74 7.49 2.61
N ARG A 105 -0.15 6.69 2.03
CA ARG A 105 -1.55 6.63 2.41
C ARG A 105 -1.72 6.41 3.92
N LEU A 106 -0.94 5.52 4.54
CA LEU A 106 -1.07 5.24 5.98
C LEU A 106 -0.81 6.50 6.83
N PHE A 107 0.32 7.17 6.63
CA PHE A 107 0.68 8.30 7.48
C PHE A 107 -0.05 9.60 7.09
N LEU A 108 -0.46 9.76 5.83
CA LEU A 108 -1.28 10.89 5.40
C LEU A 108 -2.69 10.81 5.99
N GLU A 109 -3.33 9.63 5.97
CA GLU A 109 -4.65 9.46 6.61
C GLU A 109 -4.58 9.68 8.13
N VAL A 110 -3.51 9.20 8.79
CA VAL A 110 -3.25 9.52 10.20
C VAL A 110 -3.16 11.04 10.41
N ALA A 111 -2.47 11.76 9.52
CA ALA A 111 -2.35 13.21 9.61
C ALA A 111 -3.70 13.91 9.44
N HIS A 112 -4.48 13.52 8.45
CA HIS A 112 -5.79 14.09 8.12
C HIS A 112 -6.80 13.90 9.26
N VAL A 113 -6.91 12.68 9.78
CA VAL A 113 -7.88 12.36 10.84
C VAL A 113 -7.48 13.00 12.17
N LEU A 114 -6.19 12.95 12.53
CA LEU A 114 -5.72 13.52 13.78
C LEU A 114 -5.49 15.03 13.72
N ARG A 115 -5.51 15.63 12.53
CA ARG A 115 -5.15 17.03 12.26
C ARG A 115 -3.77 17.37 12.84
N LYS A 116 -2.80 16.47 12.68
CA LYS A 116 -1.42 16.63 13.17
C LYS A 116 -0.43 16.56 12.03
N LYS A 117 0.59 17.41 12.09
CA LYS A 117 1.73 17.29 11.17
C LYS A 117 2.48 15.96 11.40
N ILE A 118 3.09 15.44 10.36
CA ILE A 118 3.93 14.25 10.35
C ILE A 118 5.35 14.69 10.02
N TYR A 119 6.28 14.38 10.92
CA TYR A 119 7.69 14.60 10.64
C TYR A 119 8.20 13.52 9.68
N VAL A 120 8.89 13.95 8.63
CA VAL A 120 9.65 13.11 7.71
C VAL A 120 11.04 13.71 7.53
N THR A 121 12.05 12.88 7.24
CA THR A 121 13.40 13.42 6.96
C THR A 121 13.39 14.31 5.72
N ALA A 122 14.30 15.28 5.63
CA ALA A 122 14.41 16.14 4.45
C ALA A 122 14.61 15.34 3.14
N ALA A 123 15.30 14.21 3.21
CA ALA A 123 15.46 13.30 2.08
C ALA A 123 14.12 12.65 1.66
N LYS A 124 13.30 12.21 2.62
CA LYS A 124 11.98 11.65 2.33
C LYS A 124 11.02 12.72 1.84
N LEU A 125 11.06 13.94 2.40
CA LEU A 125 10.22 15.05 1.93
C LEU A 125 10.44 15.35 0.44
N ARG A 126 11.71 15.44 0.00
CA ARG A 126 12.05 15.63 -1.42
C ARG A 126 11.51 14.52 -2.33
N LEU A 127 11.47 13.27 -1.85
CA LEU A 127 10.88 12.17 -2.59
C LEU A 127 9.36 12.32 -2.70
N LEU A 128 8.70 12.71 -1.61
CA LEU A 128 7.25 12.91 -1.56
C LEU A 128 6.81 14.09 -2.45
N GLU A 129 7.62 15.14 -2.57
CA GLU A 129 7.41 16.26 -3.51
C GLU A 129 7.38 15.78 -4.98
N CYS A 130 8.09 14.70 -5.30
CA CYS A 130 8.08 14.09 -6.64
C CYS A 130 6.86 13.18 -6.90
N LEU A 131 6.02 12.88 -5.90
CA LEU A 131 4.87 11.97 -6.02
C LEU A 131 3.56 12.67 -6.40
N GLU A 132 3.61 13.97 -6.72
CA GLU A 132 2.44 14.78 -7.10
C GLU A 132 1.29 14.66 -6.09
N LEU A 133 1.65 14.65 -4.80
CA LEU A 133 0.67 14.73 -3.73
C LEU A 133 -0.08 16.06 -3.80
N SER A 134 -1.33 16.07 -3.33
CA SER A 134 -2.11 17.30 -3.31
C SER A 134 -1.47 18.32 -2.37
N VAL A 135 -1.74 19.61 -2.60
CA VAL A 135 -1.33 20.68 -1.67
C VAL A 135 -1.89 20.41 -0.27
N GLU A 136 -3.10 19.83 -0.21
CA GLU A 136 -3.76 19.43 1.03
C GLU A 136 -3.05 18.31 1.78
N ASP A 137 -2.41 17.37 1.08
CA ASP A 137 -1.58 16.31 1.67
C ASP A 137 -0.24 16.88 2.13
N MET A 138 0.40 17.69 1.28
CA MET A 138 1.74 18.23 1.53
C MET A 138 1.80 19.16 2.75
N GLN A 139 0.72 19.90 3.07
CA GLN A 139 0.67 20.79 4.24
C GLN A 139 0.87 20.05 5.57
N TRP A 140 0.56 18.74 5.60
CA TRP A 140 0.67 17.92 6.80
C TRP A 140 2.09 17.39 7.03
N LEU A 141 2.98 17.51 6.05
CA LEU A 141 4.35 17.02 6.17
C LEU A 141 5.27 18.13 6.67
N THR A 142 6.24 17.78 7.50
CA THR A 142 7.27 18.72 7.97
C THR A 142 8.62 18.04 8.09
N SER A 143 9.68 18.78 7.78
CA SER A 143 11.07 18.39 8.04
C SER A 143 11.60 18.93 9.37
N ASN A 144 10.77 19.64 10.13
CA ASN A 144 11.07 20.10 11.47
C ASN A 144 10.54 19.10 12.51
N GLU A 145 11.44 18.36 13.17
CA GLU A 145 11.07 17.34 14.16
C GLU A 145 10.41 17.90 15.43
N HIS A 146 10.49 19.21 15.66
CA HIS A 146 9.84 19.86 16.80
C HIS A 146 8.35 20.12 16.58
N GLU A 147 7.91 20.14 15.32
CA GLU A 147 6.51 20.40 14.96
C GLU A 147 5.60 19.16 15.05
N SER A 148 6.16 17.98 15.32
CA SER A 148 5.41 16.73 15.32
C SER A 148 5.91 15.72 16.34
N HIS A 149 4.96 14.99 16.94
CA HIS A 149 5.20 13.80 17.75
C HIS A 149 4.96 12.50 16.96
N ILE A 150 4.68 12.59 15.65
CA ILE A 150 4.45 11.44 14.77
C ILE A 150 5.50 11.49 13.67
N HIS A 151 6.43 10.55 13.72
CA HIS A 151 7.62 10.54 12.86
C HIS A 151 7.57 9.35 11.91
N VAL A 152 7.78 9.58 10.62
CA VAL A 152 7.99 8.51 9.66
C VAL A 152 9.47 8.18 9.61
N VAL A 153 9.79 6.92 9.88
CA VAL A 153 11.17 6.44 9.99
C VAL A 153 11.41 5.26 9.04
N PRO A 154 12.65 5.02 8.62
CA PRO A 154 13.00 3.81 7.88
C PRO A 154 12.58 2.55 8.64
N MET A 155 12.13 1.52 7.92
CA MET A 155 11.66 0.28 8.56
C MET A 155 12.70 -0.38 9.47
N TRP A 156 13.99 -0.28 9.12
CA TRP A 156 15.07 -0.82 9.92
C TRP A 156 15.18 -0.15 11.30
N THR A 157 14.79 1.12 11.44
CA THR A 157 14.84 1.87 12.70
C THR A 157 13.96 1.22 13.78
N ILE A 158 12.84 0.64 13.37
CA ILE A 158 11.83 0.03 14.25
C ILE A 158 11.82 -1.50 14.19
N ALA A 159 12.83 -2.10 13.56
CA ALA A 159 12.90 -3.55 13.35
C ALA A 159 13.07 -4.36 14.64
N SER A 160 13.58 -3.76 15.72
CA SER A 160 13.76 -4.46 17.01
C SER A 160 13.72 -3.52 18.21
N PHE A 161 13.40 -4.08 19.38
CA PHE A 161 13.43 -3.35 20.66
C PHE A 161 14.82 -2.77 20.98
N LYS A 162 15.90 -3.43 20.57
CA LYS A 162 17.27 -2.91 20.76
C LYS A 162 17.46 -1.56 20.06
N ARG A 163 16.99 -1.43 18.82
CA ARG A 163 17.09 -0.19 18.05
C ARG A 163 16.16 0.89 18.59
N LEU A 164 14.92 0.53 18.94
CA LEU A 164 13.98 1.45 19.58
C LEU A 164 14.53 1.99 20.91
N LYS A 165 15.23 1.16 21.69
CA LYS A 165 15.88 1.58 22.93
C LYS A 165 17.00 2.58 22.66
N GLN A 166 17.85 2.33 21.66
CA GLN A 166 18.87 3.30 21.25
C GLN A 166 18.26 4.63 20.83
N LEU A 167 17.16 4.61 20.06
CA LEU A 167 16.43 5.80 19.66
C LEU A 167 15.81 6.53 20.85
N SER A 168 15.25 5.81 21.83
CA SER A 168 14.66 6.42 23.03
C SER A 168 15.66 7.24 23.84
N HIS A 169 16.94 6.85 23.85
CA HIS A 169 17.97 7.63 24.54
C HIS A 169 18.20 8.99 23.87
N GLN A 170 18.17 9.04 22.53
CA GLN A 170 18.32 10.29 21.76
C GLN A 170 17.17 11.27 22.00
N TYR A 171 15.97 10.74 22.27
CA TYR A 171 14.74 11.51 22.45
C TYR A 171 14.34 11.71 23.93
N SER A 172 15.18 11.28 24.87
CA SER A 172 14.83 11.15 26.30
C SER A 172 14.46 12.48 26.98
N GLU A 173 14.96 13.62 26.50
CA GLU A 173 14.60 14.93 27.05
C GLU A 173 13.16 15.35 26.71
N ARG A 174 12.65 14.91 25.55
CA ARG A 174 11.34 15.29 25.01
C ARG A 174 10.26 14.23 25.27
N PHE A 175 10.64 12.96 25.21
CA PHE A 175 9.70 11.85 25.19
C PHE A 175 10.01 10.79 26.25
N SER A 176 8.98 10.35 26.98
CA SER A 176 9.04 9.31 28.01
C SER A 176 8.46 7.97 27.55
N LEU A 177 7.72 7.95 26.43
CA LEU A 177 7.13 6.74 25.84
C LEU A 177 7.38 6.73 24.33
N ILE A 178 7.76 5.58 23.78
CA ILE A 178 7.82 5.35 22.33
C ILE A 178 6.76 4.34 21.93
N VAL A 179 5.99 4.66 20.90
CA VAL A 179 5.03 3.77 20.26
C VAL A 179 5.39 3.63 18.79
N ALA A 180 5.80 2.45 18.36
CA ALA A 180 6.26 2.19 17.00
C ALA A 180 5.30 1.27 16.24
N PHE A 181 4.93 1.63 15.01
CA PHE A 181 4.11 0.85 14.11
C PHE A 181 4.98 0.33 12.96
N SER A 182 5.09 -0.99 12.87
CA SER A 182 5.72 -1.73 11.76
C SER A 182 4.63 -2.20 10.78
N PRO A 183 4.27 -1.40 9.77
CA PRO A 183 3.33 -1.82 8.73
C PRO A 183 3.98 -2.84 7.81
N THR A 184 3.59 -4.10 7.89
CA THR A 184 4.10 -5.17 7.01
C THR A 184 2.97 -6.11 6.62
N GLY A 185 2.89 -6.50 5.33
CA GLY A 185 1.86 -7.44 4.85
C GLY A 185 1.91 -8.82 5.53
N TRP A 186 3.05 -9.18 6.12
CA TRP A 186 3.32 -10.49 6.73
C TRP A 186 2.99 -10.61 8.22
N ALA A 187 2.48 -9.56 8.86
CA ALA A 187 2.16 -9.61 10.30
C ALA A 187 1.04 -10.63 10.66
N PHE A 188 0.37 -11.21 9.66
CA PHE A 188 -0.65 -12.23 9.83
C PHE A 188 -0.02 -13.61 10.08
N SER A 189 0.07 -14.05 11.35
CA SER A 189 0.24 -15.49 11.64
C SER A 189 -1.03 -16.23 11.27
N LYS A 190 -0.85 -17.41 10.68
CA LYS A 190 -1.84 -18.49 10.56
C LYS A 190 -2.85 -18.45 11.71
N GLY A 191 -4.11 -18.12 11.39
CA GLY A 191 -5.27 -18.39 12.23
C GLY A 191 -5.75 -17.30 13.20
N LYS A 192 -5.16 -16.09 13.25
CA LYS A 192 -5.72 -14.99 14.09
C LYS A 192 -6.01 -13.73 13.27
N LYS A 193 -7.30 -13.39 13.17
CA LYS A 193 -7.85 -12.17 12.55
C LYS A 193 -7.58 -10.89 13.38
N SER A 194 -6.42 -10.74 14.01
CA SER A 194 -6.15 -9.52 14.79
C SER A 194 -5.64 -8.41 13.88
N ALA A 195 -6.11 -7.17 14.11
CA ALA A 195 -5.68 -5.96 13.40
C ALA A 195 -4.19 -5.59 13.60
N GLY A 196 -3.44 -6.43 14.33
CA GLY A 196 -2.02 -6.33 14.54
C GLY A 196 -1.55 -7.21 15.70
N ARG A 197 -0.25 -7.17 15.98
CA ARG A 197 0.37 -7.71 17.20
C ARG A 197 0.99 -6.59 18.00
N ARG A 198 0.79 -6.57 19.31
CA ARG A 198 1.36 -5.58 20.22
C ARG A 198 2.38 -6.26 21.12
N TRP A 199 3.56 -5.66 21.24
CA TRP A 199 4.57 -6.02 22.23
C TRP A 199 5.00 -4.78 23.01
N GLN A 200 5.40 -4.98 24.26
CA GLN A 200 5.86 -3.90 25.12
C GLN A 200 7.08 -4.34 25.93
N GLN A 201 8.07 -3.45 26.04
CA GLN A 201 9.22 -3.58 26.93
C GLN A 201 9.46 -2.24 27.61
N GLY A 202 9.08 -2.15 28.89
CA GLY A 202 9.14 -0.89 29.64
C GLY A 202 8.31 0.21 28.95
N THR A 203 8.97 1.31 28.61
CA THR A 203 8.39 2.50 27.96
C THR A 203 8.43 2.46 26.43
N ILE A 204 8.60 1.28 25.84
CA ILE A 204 8.59 1.07 24.39
C ILE A 204 7.49 0.09 24.04
N ILE A 205 6.56 0.52 23.19
CA ILE A 205 5.48 -0.27 22.62
C ILE A 205 5.75 -0.43 21.13
N ARG A 206 5.63 -1.65 20.61
CA ARG A 206 5.78 -1.97 19.20
C ARG A 206 4.55 -2.71 18.69
N TYR A 207 3.90 -2.15 17.69
CA TYR A 207 2.84 -2.75 16.91
C TYR A 207 3.39 -3.30 15.59
N GLU A 208 3.06 -4.54 15.26
CA GLU A 208 3.09 -5.03 13.89
C GLU A 208 1.67 -4.94 13.32
N VAL A 209 1.51 -4.19 12.23
CA VAL A 209 0.19 -3.94 11.63
C VAL A 209 0.16 -4.49 10.20
N PRO A 210 -0.87 -5.25 9.79
CA PRO A 210 -0.92 -5.97 8.52
C PRO A 210 -1.28 -5.02 7.35
N TYR A 211 -0.51 -3.96 7.15
CA TYR A 211 -0.69 -3.01 6.06
C TYR A 211 0.07 -3.48 4.82
N SER A 212 -0.64 -4.13 3.89
CA SER A 212 -0.13 -4.54 2.58
C SER A 212 -0.38 -3.48 1.50
N GLU A 213 0.53 -3.38 0.55
CA GLU A 213 0.40 -2.58 -0.70
C GLU A 213 0.13 -3.47 -1.93
N HIS A 214 0.00 -4.79 -1.72
CA HIS A 214 -0.46 -5.76 -2.72
C HIS A 214 -1.84 -6.29 -2.34
N CYS A 215 -2.59 -6.77 -3.33
CA CYS A 215 -3.88 -7.44 -3.13
C CYS A 215 -3.77 -8.64 -2.19
N SER A 216 -4.75 -8.81 -1.31
CA SER A 216 -5.03 -10.09 -0.66
C SER A 216 -5.57 -11.09 -1.69
N PHE A 217 -5.63 -12.37 -1.32
CA PHE A 217 -6.20 -13.38 -2.21
C PHE A 217 -7.66 -13.10 -2.59
N GLU A 218 -8.48 -12.65 -1.64
CA GLU A 218 -9.88 -12.30 -1.93
C GLU A 218 -9.98 -11.05 -2.83
N GLU A 219 -9.17 -10.03 -2.57
CA GLU A 219 -9.08 -8.84 -3.42
C GLU A 219 -8.66 -9.19 -4.87
N LEU A 220 -7.75 -10.17 -5.04
CA LEU A 220 -7.37 -10.68 -6.38
C LEU A 220 -8.53 -11.37 -7.09
N LYS A 221 -9.29 -12.23 -6.39
CA LYS A 221 -10.45 -12.91 -6.96
C LYS A 221 -11.54 -11.93 -7.38
N GLU A 222 -11.84 -10.95 -6.53
CA GLU A 222 -12.79 -9.88 -6.84
C GLU A 222 -12.35 -9.09 -8.08
N PHE A 223 -11.07 -8.73 -8.17
CA PHE A 223 -10.53 -8.00 -9.30
C PHE A 223 -10.58 -8.83 -10.60
N VAL A 224 -10.16 -10.10 -10.56
CA VAL A 224 -10.22 -11.00 -11.73
C VAL A 224 -11.65 -11.16 -12.23
N LYS A 225 -12.61 -11.33 -11.33
CA LYS A 225 -14.04 -11.40 -11.67
C LYS A 225 -14.56 -10.11 -12.30
N LEU A 226 -14.17 -8.95 -11.76
CA LEU A 226 -14.57 -7.66 -12.29
C LEU A 226 -14.02 -7.44 -13.71
N ILE A 227 -12.74 -7.73 -13.92
CA ILE A 227 -12.08 -7.52 -15.21
C ILE A 227 -12.55 -8.54 -16.25
N SER A 228 -12.80 -9.80 -15.85
CA SER A 228 -13.28 -10.88 -16.74
C SER A 228 -12.49 -10.97 -18.05
N ALA A 229 -11.16 -10.91 -17.96
CA ALA A 229 -10.28 -10.99 -19.12
C ALA A 229 -10.34 -12.37 -19.80
N VAL A 230 -10.08 -12.40 -21.10
CA VAL A 230 -10.02 -13.64 -21.90
C VAL A 230 -8.82 -14.49 -21.50
N GLU A 231 -7.70 -13.84 -21.21
CA GLU A 231 -6.44 -14.46 -20.83
C GLU A 231 -5.86 -13.78 -19.59
N ILE A 232 -5.33 -14.58 -18.66
CA ILE A 232 -4.66 -14.08 -17.46
C ILE A 232 -3.23 -14.64 -17.43
N ILE A 233 -2.26 -13.74 -17.26
CA ILE A 233 -0.84 -14.06 -17.17
C ILE A 233 -0.34 -13.64 -15.78
N PRO A 234 -0.06 -14.59 -14.87
CA PRO A 234 0.59 -14.30 -13.59
C PRO A 234 1.96 -13.66 -13.81
N SER A 235 2.30 -12.59 -13.09
CA SER A 235 3.61 -11.91 -13.20
C SER A 235 4.61 -12.29 -12.11
N VAL A 236 4.15 -12.86 -10.99
CA VAL A 236 4.97 -13.21 -9.81
C VAL A 236 4.74 -14.68 -9.42
N ASN A 237 5.77 -15.37 -8.90
CA ASN A 237 5.72 -16.78 -8.47
C ASN A 237 5.29 -17.77 -9.57
N ASN A 238 5.49 -17.43 -10.85
CA ASN A 238 4.97 -18.16 -11.99
C ASN A 238 5.94 -19.19 -12.59
N GLU A 239 6.87 -19.72 -11.78
CA GLU A 239 7.96 -20.60 -12.20
C GLU A 239 7.40 -21.92 -12.77
N GLY A 240 7.19 -21.97 -14.09
CA GLY A 240 6.73 -23.15 -14.81
C GLY A 240 5.24 -23.13 -15.20
N ALA A 241 4.84 -24.11 -16.02
CA ALA A 241 3.45 -24.23 -16.46
C ALA A 241 2.51 -24.70 -15.34
N GLU A 242 2.98 -25.60 -14.47
CA GLU A 242 2.20 -26.15 -13.36
C GLU A 242 1.83 -25.06 -12.35
N SER A 243 2.81 -24.31 -11.83
CA SER A 243 2.57 -23.19 -10.90
C SER A 243 1.58 -22.16 -11.47
N ARG A 244 1.70 -21.83 -12.76
CA ARG A 244 0.74 -20.94 -13.44
C ARG A 244 -0.67 -21.52 -13.47
N ASN A 245 -0.82 -22.78 -13.84
CA ASN A 245 -2.12 -23.44 -13.90
C ASN A 245 -2.78 -23.51 -12.52
N ASP A 246 -2.01 -23.82 -11.48
CA ASP A 246 -2.51 -23.87 -10.10
C ASP A 246 -2.99 -22.50 -9.62
N MET A 247 -2.22 -21.44 -9.87
CA MET A 247 -2.64 -20.07 -9.55
C MET A 247 -3.92 -19.67 -10.28
N LEU A 248 -4.02 -19.97 -11.57
CA LEU A 248 -5.22 -19.67 -12.36
C LEU A 248 -6.43 -20.48 -11.87
N ALA A 249 -6.25 -21.75 -11.52
CA ALA A 249 -7.32 -22.58 -10.96
C ALA A 249 -7.84 -21.99 -9.63
N LEU A 250 -6.95 -21.49 -8.77
CA LEU A 250 -7.35 -20.82 -7.53
C LEU A 250 -8.14 -19.53 -7.78
N LEU A 251 -7.69 -18.69 -8.72
CA LEU A 251 -8.32 -17.40 -9.03
C LEU A 251 -9.69 -17.56 -9.70
N LEU A 252 -9.87 -18.61 -10.50
CA LEU A 252 -11.09 -18.85 -11.30
C LEU A 252 -12.10 -19.78 -10.61
N SER A 253 -11.75 -20.38 -9.46
CA SER A 253 -12.68 -21.15 -8.62
C SER A 253 -13.76 -20.30 -7.96
#